data_AF-A0A841ZML9-F1
#
_entry.id   AF-A0A841ZML9-F1
#
_cell.length_a   1.000
_cell.length_b   1.000
_cell.length_c   1.000
_cell.angle_alpha   90.00
_cell.angle_beta   90.00
_cell.angle_gamma   90.00
#
_symmetry.space_group_name_H-M   'P 1'
#
loop_
_entity.id
_entity.type
_entity.pdbx_description
1 polymer ?
#
loop_
_entity_poly.entity_id
_entity_poly.type
_entity_poly.pdbx_seq_one_letter_code
_entity_poly.pdbx_strand_id
1 'polypeptide(L)'
;MDISQIKAAEVKPEVGIHLTRSENAKVKVMSFINLRCPYCKKWHEESRDVLSRFIEEGKIELIIKLFDKEKESLQRGNVTHRYLNYDAPFESLQAIDKIFETQEEWGSLSLDEVAQYMETKLGLSEQNNQEATKAIIEEAGRANVTLVPTVVVGEHIFDEHITPDELTALLNEEFGK
;
A
#
# COMPACT_ATOMS: atom_id res chain seq x y z
N MET A 1 16.52 2.13 -4.16
CA MET A 1 15.79 3.10 -5.01
C MET A 1 16.53 4.44 -5.07
N ASP A 2 16.57 5.16 -6.20
CA ASP A 2 17.02 6.57 -6.19
C ASP A 2 15.86 7.46 -5.72
N ILE A 3 15.91 7.85 -4.45
CA ILE A 3 14.88 8.67 -3.81
C ILE A 3 15.08 10.16 -4.03
N SER A 4 16.21 10.59 -4.59
CA SER A 4 16.59 12.01 -4.72
C SER A 4 15.63 12.81 -5.60
N GLN A 5 14.91 12.12 -6.48
CA GLN A 5 13.98 12.73 -7.43
C GLN A 5 12.53 12.71 -6.92
N ILE A 6 12.24 12.03 -5.81
CA ILE A 6 10.89 11.94 -5.23
C ILE A 6 10.60 13.22 -4.44
N LYS A 7 9.43 13.81 -4.68
CA LYS A 7 8.97 15.02 -3.99
C LYS A 7 8.03 14.62 -2.87
N ALA A 8 8.56 14.33 -1.68
CA ALA A 8 7.75 13.91 -0.51
C ALA A 8 6.57 14.85 -0.22
N ALA A 9 6.76 16.16 -0.38
CA ALA A 9 5.72 17.17 -0.16
C ALA A 9 4.51 17.07 -1.12
N GLU A 10 4.65 16.39 -2.26
CA GLU A 10 3.56 16.12 -3.22
C GLU A 10 2.80 14.83 -2.90
N VAL A 11 3.32 14.00 -1.99
CA VAL A 11 2.60 12.83 -1.46
C VAL A 11 1.72 13.31 -0.32
N LYS A 12 0.42 13.03 -0.44
CA LYS A 12 -0.60 13.61 0.43
C LYS A 12 -1.49 12.54 1.05
N PRO A 13 -2.04 12.79 2.25
CA PRO A 13 -2.74 11.75 2.98
C PRO A 13 -4.20 11.54 2.53
N GLU A 14 -4.72 12.17 1.46
CA GLU A 14 -6.18 12.17 1.22
C GLU A 14 -6.70 10.95 0.45
N VAL A 15 -5.87 10.27 -0.35
CA VAL A 15 -6.31 9.16 -1.20
C VAL A 15 -5.58 7.87 -0.81
N GLY A 16 -6.34 6.80 -0.58
CA GLY A 16 -5.84 5.46 -0.27
C GLY A 16 -6.82 4.70 0.62
N ILE A 17 -6.39 3.54 1.11
CA ILE A 17 -7.08 2.82 2.19
C ILE A 17 -6.51 3.33 3.51
N HIS A 18 -7.36 3.92 4.35
CA HIS A 18 -6.97 4.59 5.60
C HIS A 18 -7.15 3.66 6.81
N LEU A 19 -6.04 3.32 7.46
CA LEU A 19 -6.00 2.42 8.60
C LEU A 19 -5.53 3.18 9.84
N THR A 20 -6.45 3.46 10.75
CA THR A 20 -6.14 4.04 12.06
C THR A 20 -7.15 3.61 13.12
N ARG A 21 -6.74 3.65 14.41
CA ARG A 21 -7.65 3.56 15.56
C ARG A 21 -7.92 4.92 16.22
N SER A 22 -7.33 5.99 15.69
CA SER A 22 -7.45 7.34 16.26
C SER A 22 -7.52 8.37 15.15
N GLU A 23 -8.60 9.14 15.12
CA GLU A 23 -8.75 10.32 14.25
C GLU A 23 -7.64 11.37 14.49
N ASN A 24 -6.97 11.31 15.65
CA ASN A 24 -5.88 12.20 16.04
C ASN A 24 -4.50 11.59 15.78
N ALA A 25 -4.40 10.49 15.02
CA ALA A 25 -3.11 9.89 14.69
C ALA A 25 -2.20 10.91 13.98
N LYS A 26 -1.08 11.24 14.64
CA LYS A 26 -0.18 12.32 14.24
C LYS A 26 0.68 11.97 13.03
N VAL A 27 1.15 10.72 12.99
CA VAL A 27 2.10 10.27 11.96
C VAL A 27 1.33 9.62 10.83
N LYS A 28 1.56 10.07 9.59
CA LYS A 28 0.99 9.47 8.39
C LYS A 28 2.04 8.62 7.70
N VAL A 29 1.74 7.34 7.49
CA VAL A 29 2.58 6.40 6.74
C VAL A 29 1.91 6.16 5.40
N MET A 30 2.44 6.75 4.33
CA MET A 30 1.84 6.66 3.00
C MET A 30 2.64 5.68 2.15
N SER A 31 2.01 4.59 1.69
CA SER A 31 2.69 3.49 1.01
C SER A 31 2.12 3.26 -0.38
N PHE A 32 2.90 3.55 -1.42
CA PHE A 32 2.59 3.17 -2.80
C PHE A 32 3.01 1.73 -3.02
N ILE A 33 2.02 0.85 -3.24
CA ILE A 33 2.26 -0.58 -3.44
C ILE A 33 1.52 -1.09 -4.68
N ASN A 34 2.02 -2.20 -5.24
CA ASN A 34 1.28 -3.00 -6.20
C ASN A 34 1.20 -4.43 -5.68
N LEU A 35 0.00 -5.00 -5.63
CA LEU A 35 -0.21 -6.31 -4.98
C LEU A 35 0.43 -7.49 -5.71
N ARG A 36 0.93 -7.31 -6.95
CA ARG A 36 1.76 -8.31 -7.66
C ARG A 36 3.25 -8.15 -7.28
N CYS A 37 3.68 -6.97 -6.85
CA CYS A 37 5.11 -6.75 -6.62
C CYS A 37 5.62 -7.62 -5.46
N PRO A 38 6.65 -8.46 -5.66
CA PRO A 38 7.21 -9.28 -4.59
C PRO A 38 7.92 -8.43 -3.51
N TYR A 39 8.46 -7.27 -3.88
CA TYR A 39 9.04 -6.33 -2.92
C TYR A 39 7.96 -5.64 -2.07
N CYS A 40 6.77 -5.39 -2.64
CA CYS A 40 5.62 -4.93 -1.85
C CYS A 40 5.12 -5.99 -0.88
N LYS A 41 5.13 -7.27 -1.29
CA LYS A 41 4.85 -8.39 -0.39
C LYS A 41 5.83 -8.43 0.78
N LYS A 42 7.14 -8.33 0.49
CA LYS A 42 8.18 -8.27 1.52
C LYS A 42 7.95 -7.11 2.50
N TRP A 43 7.74 -5.89 2.00
CA TRP A 43 7.40 -4.73 2.83
C TRP A 43 6.18 -5.00 3.72
N HIS A 44 5.10 -5.55 3.15
CA HIS A 44 3.87 -5.86 3.88
C HIS A 44 4.10 -6.87 5.00
N GLU A 45 4.85 -7.93 4.74
CA GLU A 45 5.14 -8.99 5.72
C GLU A 45 6.09 -8.51 6.83
N GLU A 46 7.20 -7.87 6.47
CA GLU A 46 8.23 -7.47 7.44
C GLU A 46 7.80 -6.27 8.31
N SER A 47 6.98 -5.37 7.79
CA SER A 47 6.50 -4.19 8.55
C SER A 47 5.25 -4.46 9.38
N ARG A 48 4.57 -5.61 9.19
CA ARG A 48 3.22 -5.89 9.72
C ARG A 48 3.10 -5.67 11.21
N ASP A 49 3.99 -6.25 12.00
CA ASP A 49 3.91 -6.19 13.46
C ASP A 49 4.14 -4.77 13.99
N VAL A 50 5.07 -4.04 13.36
CA VAL A 50 5.36 -2.65 13.73
C VAL A 50 4.17 -1.76 13.40
N LEU A 51 3.67 -1.80 12.16
CA LEU A 51 2.55 -0.96 11.73
C LEU A 51 1.28 -1.29 12.54
N SER A 52 0.97 -2.57 12.74
CA SER A 52 -0.21 -2.99 13.51
C SER A 52 -0.15 -2.47 14.94
N ARG A 53 0.99 -2.61 15.62
CA ARG A 53 1.16 -2.08 16.97
C ARG A 53 0.94 -0.57 17.02
N PHE A 54 1.56 0.20 16.12
CA PHE A 54 1.43 1.67 16.14
C PHE A 54 0.01 2.15 15.75
N ILE A 55 -0.69 1.41 14.89
CA ILE A 55 -2.11 1.66 14.57
C ILE A 55 -2.97 1.41 15.82
N GLU A 56 -2.78 0.29 16.51
CA GLU A 56 -3.53 -0.05 17.73
C GLU A 56 -3.25 0.92 18.88
N GLU A 57 -2.02 1.42 18.99
CA GLU A 57 -1.65 2.50 19.93
C GLU A 57 -2.22 3.88 19.52
N GLY A 58 -2.87 3.99 18.36
CA GLY A 58 -3.45 5.24 17.85
C GLY A 58 -2.41 6.29 17.47
N LYS A 59 -1.15 5.88 17.27
CA LYS A 59 -0.02 6.79 16.98
C LYS A 59 0.05 7.17 15.50
N ILE A 60 -0.24 6.20 14.63
CA ILE A 60 -0.14 6.37 13.18
C ILE A 60 -1.48 6.17 12.48
N GLU A 61 -1.55 6.74 11.29
CA GLU A 61 -2.48 6.33 10.24
C GLU A 61 -1.66 5.77 9.08
N LEU A 62 -1.94 4.53 8.70
CA LEU A 62 -1.37 3.91 7.51
C LEU A 62 -2.32 4.17 6.33
N ILE A 63 -1.77 4.68 5.23
CA ILE A 63 -2.50 5.04 4.02
C ILE A 63 -1.92 4.22 2.88
N ILE A 64 -2.64 3.16 2.49
CA ILE A 64 -2.21 2.25 1.43
C ILE A 64 -2.69 2.79 0.09
N LYS A 65 -1.76 3.15 -0.79
CA LYS A 65 -2.00 3.66 -2.13
C LYS A 65 -1.75 2.54 -3.14
N LEU A 66 -2.82 1.94 -3.64
CA LEU A 66 -2.76 0.90 -4.67
C LEU A 66 -2.36 1.52 -6.01
N PHE A 67 -1.09 1.38 -6.37
CA PHE A 67 -0.49 2.02 -7.53
C PHE A 67 -0.48 1.05 -8.72
N ASP A 68 -1.41 1.28 -9.65
CA ASP A 68 -1.45 0.59 -10.93
C ASP A 68 -0.19 0.88 -11.75
N LYS A 69 0.38 -0.16 -12.36
CA LYS A 69 1.63 -0.08 -13.12
C LYS A 69 1.43 -0.56 -14.55
N GLU A 70 2.09 0.12 -15.48
CA GLU A 70 2.10 -0.24 -16.91
C GLU A 70 2.93 -1.50 -17.20
N LYS A 71 3.95 -1.78 -16.38
CA LYS A 71 4.82 -2.95 -16.55
C LYS A 71 3.98 -4.22 -16.55
N GLU A 72 4.07 -5.01 -17.63
CA GLU A 72 3.27 -6.22 -17.85
C GLU A 72 3.25 -7.19 -16.66
N SER A 73 4.40 -7.36 -15.99
CA SER A 73 4.51 -8.24 -14.82
C SER A 73 3.70 -7.76 -13.61
N LEU A 74 3.28 -6.49 -13.58
CA LEU A 74 2.54 -5.85 -12.48
C LEU A 74 1.07 -5.56 -12.83
N GLN A 75 0.67 -5.68 -14.09
CA GLN A 75 -0.72 -5.44 -14.51
C GLN A 75 -1.73 -6.37 -13.82
N ARG A 76 -1.31 -7.58 -13.41
CA ARG A 76 -2.14 -8.48 -12.59
C ARG A 76 -2.48 -7.85 -11.24
N GLY A 77 -1.59 -7.03 -10.68
CA GLY A 77 -1.87 -6.28 -9.44
C GLY A 77 -2.94 -5.22 -9.67
N ASN A 78 -2.94 -4.56 -10.83
CA ASN A 78 -3.98 -3.58 -11.18
C ASN A 78 -5.37 -4.24 -11.16
N VAL A 79 -5.47 -5.49 -11.64
CA VAL A 79 -6.71 -6.27 -11.56
C VAL A 79 -7.15 -6.48 -10.11
N THR A 80 -6.24 -6.90 -9.23
CA THR A 80 -6.57 -7.18 -7.82
C THR A 80 -6.89 -5.93 -7.00
N HIS A 81 -6.31 -4.78 -7.35
CA HIS A 81 -6.60 -3.50 -6.69
C HIS A 81 -8.09 -3.11 -6.74
N ARG A 82 -8.80 -3.55 -7.78
CA ARG A 82 -10.24 -3.30 -7.95
C ARG A 82 -11.10 -4.04 -6.94
N TYR A 83 -10.56 -5.00 -6.19
CA TYR A 83 -11.30 -5.83 -5.26
C TYR A 83 -11.15 -5.39 -3.79
N LEU A 84 -10.49 -4.25 -3.53
CA LEU A 84 -10.33 -3.71 -2.19
C LEU A 84 -11.39 -2.64 -1.89
N ASN A 85 -12.11 -2.78 -0.78
CA ASN A 85 -13.14 -1.85 -0.35
C ASN A 85 -12.55 -0.75 0.55
N TYR A 86 -12.48 0.47 0.03
CA TYR A 86 -11.88 1.61 0.74
C TYR A 86 -12.73 2.05 1.95
N ASP A 87 -14.04 1.78 1.93
CA ASP A 87 -14.97 2.09 3.03
C ASP A 87 -14.88 1.06 4.18
N ALA A 88 -14.21 -0.07 3.95
CA ALA A 88 -13.97 -1.12 4.95
C ALA A 88 -12.47 -1.39 5.09
N PRO A 89 -11.67 -0.44 5.62
CA PRO A 89 -10.22 -0.47 5.53
C PRO A 89 -9.58 -1.69 6.21
N PHE A 90 -10.08 -2.10 7.38
CA PHE A 90 -9.57 -3.28 8.08
C PHE A 90 -9.96 -4.60 7.38
N GLU A 91 -11.11 -4.66 6.71
CA GLU A 91 -11.47 -5.81 5.87
C GLU A 91 -10.58 -5.86 4.62
N SER A 92 -10.30 -4.69 4.02
CA SER A 92 -9.35 -4.57 2.91
C SER A 92 -7.94 -4.97 3.29
N LEU A 93 -7.48 -4.67 4.51
CA LEU A 93 -6.19 -5.14 5.00
C LEU A 93 -6.14 -6.68 5.07
N GLN A 94 -7.21 -7.32 5.55
CA GLN A 94 -7.32 -8.78 5.55
C GLN A 94 -7.39 -9.36 4.13
N ALA A 95 -8.00 -8.65 3.18
CA ALA A 95 -8.00 -9.05 1.78
C ALA A 95 -6.58 -8.93 1.17
N ILE A 96 -5.86 -7.84 1.46
CA ILE A 96 -4.45 -7.65 1.07
C ILE A 96 -3.59 -8.80 1.59
N ASP A 97 -3.76 -9.18 2.86
CA ASP A 97 -3.05 -10.31 3.46
C ASP A 97 -3.22 -11.58 2.61
N LYS A 98 -4.47 -11.96 2.31
CA LYS A 98 -4.79 -13.15 1.51
C LYS A 98 -4.26 -13.06 0.08
N ILE A 99 -4.33 -11.87 -0.53
CA ILE A 99 -3.82 -11.63 -1.90
C ILE A 99 -2.30 -11.82 -1.94
N PHE A 100 -1.57 -11.32 -0.93
CA PHE A 100 -0.12 -11.51 -0.85
C PHE A 100 0.29 -12.95 -0.50
N GLU A 101 -0.44 -13.59 0.41
CA GLU A 101 -0.25 -15.01 0.75
C GLU A 101 -0.36 -15.89 -0.50
N THR A 102 -1.32 -15.60 -1.39
CA THR A 102 -1.58 -16.36 -2.63
C THR A 102 -0.89 -15.79 -3.87
N GLN A 103 0.04 -14.82 -3.73
CA GLN A 103 0.63 -14.07 -4.85
C GLN A 103 1.26 -14.93 -5.95
N GLU A 104 1.84 -16.08 -5.59
CA GLU A 104 2.45 -17.00 -6.56
C GLU A 104 1.41 -17.79 -7.37
N GLU A 105 0.23 -18.03 -6.80
CA GLU A 105 -0.84 -18.79 -7.46
C GLU A 105 -1.50 -17.99 -8.58
N TRP A 106 -1.86 -16.73 -8.30
CA TRP A 106 -2.56 -15.88 -9.27
C TRP A 106 -1.60 -15.01 -10.10
N GLY A 107 -0.38 -14.73 -9.63
CA GLY A 107 0.52 -13.75 -10.22
C GLY A 107 1.08 -14.07 -11.61
N SER A 108 0.83 -15.30 -12.12
CA SER A 108 1.20 -15.75 -13.47
C SER A 108 0.01 -15.92 -14.42
N LEU A 109 -1.22 -15.84 -13.91
CA LEU A 109 -2.45 -16.00 -14.67
C LEU A 109 -2.67 -14.85 -15.68
N SER A 110 -3.59 -15.04 -16.62
CA SER A 110 -4.12 -13.95 -17.45
C SER A 110 -4.96 -12.97 -16.61
N LEU A 111 -5.22 -11.76 -17.13
CA LEU A 111 -5.95 -10.74 -16.38
C LEU A 111 -7.38 -11.18 -16.01
N ASP A 112 -8.06 -11.89 -16.92
CA ASP A 112 -9.41 -12.42 -16.69
C ASP A 112 -9.41 -13.54 -15.64
N GLU A 113 -8.41 -14.43 -15.69
CA GLU A 113 -8.25 -15.49 -14.69
C GLU A 113 -7.89 -14.93 -13.31
N VAL A 114 -7.14 -13.82 -13.22
CA VAL A 114 -6.89 -13.12 -11.94
C VAL A 114 -8.20 -12.59 -11.38
N ALA A 115 -9.04 -11.95 -12.19
CA ALA A 115 -10.36 -11.48 -11.75
C ALA A 115 -11.21 -12.65 -11.21
N GLN A 116 -11.28 -13.74 -11.98
CA GLN A 116 -11.98 -14.95 -11.55
C GLN A 116 -11.39 -15.55 -10.25
N TYR A 117 -10.07 -15.50 -10.06
CA TYR A 117 -9.44 -15.95 -8.82
C TYR A 117 -9.88 -15.10 -7.62
N MET A 118 -9.91 -13.78 -7.76
CA MET A 118 -10.36 -12.87 -6.69
C MET A 118 -11.80 -13.18 -6.26
N GLU A 119 -12.69 -13.41 -7.23
CA GLU A 119 -14.10 -13.72 -6.97
C GLU A 119 -14.30 -15.12 -6.40
N THR A 120 -13.73 -16.14 -7.05
CA THR A 120 -14.09 -17.53 -6.78
C THR A 120 -13.25 -18.19 -5.68
N LYS A 121 -11.98 -17.79 -5.54
CA LYS A 121 -11.06 -18.34 -4.54
C LYS A 121 -10.98 -17.47 -3.29
N LEU A 122 -10.91 -16.15 -3.46
CA LEU A 122 -10.81 -15.23 -2.33
C LEU A 122 -12.16 -14.70 -1.86
N GLY A 123 -13.24 -14.91 -2.63
CA GLY A 123 -14.59 -14.47 -2.25
C GLY A 123 -14.74 -12.95 -2.24
N LEU A 124 -13.90 -12.24 -2.99
CA LEU A 124 -13.91 -10.79 -3.07
C LEU A 124 -14.91 -10.33 -4.14
N SER A 125 -15.43 -9.12 -3.98
CA SER A 125 -16.29 -8.49 -4.98
C SER A 125 -15.59 -7.28 -5.57
N GLU A 126 -15.76 -7.04 -6.87
CA GLU A 126 -15.22 -5.86 -7.52
C GLU A 126 -15.84 -4.58 -6.92
N GLN A 127 -15.02 -3.54 -6.79
CA GLN A 127 -15.33 -2.26 -6.17
C GLN A 127 -15.18 -1.12 -7.19
N ASN A 128 -15.89 -0.02 -6.97
CA ASN A 128 -15.79 1.16 -7.84
C ASN A 128 -14.62 2.08 -7.42
N ASN A 129 -13.39 1.64 -7.67
CA ASN A 129 -12.17 2.35 -7.24
C ASN A 129 -11.56 3.27 -8.31
N GLN A 130 -12.23 3.46 -9.45
CA GLN A 130 -11.63 4.11 -10.63
C GLN A 130 -11.11 5.53 -10.36
N GLU A 131 -11.88 6.33 -9.61
CA GLU A 131 -11.47 7.69 -9.25
C GLU A 131 -10.25 7.70 -8.33
N ALA A 132 -10.22 6.82 -7.32
CA ALA A 132 -9.09 6.66 -6.42
C ALA A 132 -7.83 6.19 -7.16
N THR A 133 -7.96 5.18 -8.04
CA THR A 133 -6.86 4.69 -8.89
C THR A 133 -6.27 5.83 -9.74
N LYS A 134 -7.11 6.63 -10.40
CA LYS A 134 -6.66 7.76 -11.20
C LYS A 134 -5.93 8.79 -10.33
N ALA A 135 -6.49 9.15 -9.18
CA ALA A 135 -5.88 10.11 -8.27
C ALA A 135 -4.51 9.65 -7.74
N ILE A 136 -4.36 8.36 -7.42
CA ILE A 136 -3.08 7.75 -7.00
C ILE A 136 -2.03 7.82 -8.11
N ILE A 137 -2.40 7.50 -9.36
CA ILE A 137 -1.49 7.60 -10.51
C ILE A 137 -1.05 9.04 -10.74
N GLU A 138 -1.98 9.99 -10.68
CA GLU A 138 -1.67 11.42 -10.83
C GLU A 138 -0.79 11.95 -9.70
N GLU A 139 -1.06 11.55 -8.45
CA GLU A 139 -0.24 11.87 -7.29
C GLU A 139 1.18 11.32 -7.44
N ALA A 140 1.31 10.04 -7.79
CA ALA A 140 2.61 9.41 -8.05
C ALA A 140 3.37 10.15 -9.15
N GLY A 141 2.68 10.60 -10.21
CA GLY A 141 3.26 11.43 -11.27
C GLY A 141 3.77 12.79 -10.79
N ARG A 142 2.99 13.52 -9.97
CA ARG A 142 3.41 14.81 -9.39
C ARG A 142 4.60 14.65 -8.44
N ALA A 143 4.55 13.62 -7.61
CA ALA A 143 5.58 13.27 -6.63
C ALA A 143 6.80 12.58 -7.24
N ASN A 144 6.76 12.24 -8.54
CA ASN A 144 7.79 11.48 -9.25
C ASN A 144 8.10 10.11 -8.62
N VAL A 145 7.07 9.47 -8.05
CA VAL A 145 7.12 8.10 -7.55
C VAL A 145 6.94 7.16 -8.74
N THR A 146 8.02 6.47 -9.13
CA THR A 146 8.03 5.58 -10.31
C THR A 146 8.14 4.10 -9.96
N LEU A 147 8.56 3.78 -8.73
CA LEU A 147 8.80 2.43 -8.24
C LEU A 147 7.82 2.07 -7.12
N VAL A 148 7.71 0.76 -6.85
CA VAL A 148 6.93 0.20 -5.75
C VAL A 148 7.73 -0.94 -5.10
N PRO A 149 7.75 -1.07 -3.77
CA PRO A 149 7.11 -0.17 -2.82
C PRO A 149 7.83 1.18 -2.74
N THR A 150 7.09 2.24 -2.43
CA THR A 150 7.65 3.52 -1.99
C THR A 150 6.84 3.98 -0.80
N VAL A 151 7.51 4.19 0.33
CA VAL A 151 6.88 4.58 1.59
C VAL A 151 7.39 5.97 1.97
N VAL A 152 6.46 6.83 2.38
CA VAL A 152 6.72 8.19 2.83
C VAL A 152 6.19 8.37 4.25
N VAL A 153 7.05 8.82 5.14
CA VAL A 153 6.72 9.20 6.53
C VAL A 153 7.40 10.53 6.83
N GLY A 154 6.63 11.61 6.95
CA GLY A 154 7.20 12.96 7.05
C GLY A 154 8.06 13.28 5.82
N GLU A 155 9.32 13.62 6.05
CA GLU A 155 10.31 13.85 4.98
C GLU A 155 11.07 12.58 4.57
N HIS A 156 10.87 11.47 5.28
CA HIS A 156 11.59 10.21 5.05
C HIS A 156 10.93 9.42 3.92
N ILE A 157 11.74 8.99 2.95
CA ILE A 157 11.33 8.14 1.83
C ILE A 157 12.20 6.87 1.83
N PHE A 158 11.55 5.72 1.77
CA PHE A 158 12.24 4.41 1.78
C PHE A 158 11.43 3.34 1.02
N ASP A 159 12.02 2.16 0.89
CA ASP A 159 11.45 0.98 0.24
C ASP A 159 11.52 -0.24 1.20
N GLU A 160 11.41 -1.46 0.67
CA GLU A 160 11.39 -2.72 1.44
C GLU A 160 12.72 -3.09 2.14
N HIS A 161 13.72 -2.22 2.09
CA HIS A 161 15.00 -2.45 2.79
C HIS A 161 15.01 -1.92 4.23
N ILE A 162 14.02 -1.10 4.63
CA ILE A 162 13.92 -0.67 6.02
C ILE A 162 13.66 -1.87 6.94
N THR A 163 14.41 -1.98 8.02
CA THR A 163 14.19 -3.05 9.02
C THR A 163 13.07 -2.67 9.99
N PRO A 164 12.45 -3.65 10.68
CA PRO A 164 11.44 -3.38 11.71
C PRO A 164 11.92 -2.44 12.83
N ASP A 165 13.19 -2.54 13.21
CA ASP A 165 13.79 -1.68 14.23
C ASP A 165 13.98 -0.24 13.74
N GLU A 166 14.47 -0.06 12.51
CA GLU A 166 14.58 1.26 11.87
C GLU A 166 13.21 1.91 11.67
N LEU A 167 12.21 1.15 11.23
CA LEU A 167 10.84 1.62 11.11
C LEU A 167 10.28 2.05 12.47
N THR A 168 10.50 1.25 13.52
CA THR A 168 10.08 1.60 14.88
C THR A 168 10.73 2.89 15.37
N ALA A 169 12.03 3.06 15.12
CA ALA A 169 12.76 4.27 15.48
C ALA A 169 12.20 5.50 14.76
N LEU A 170 12.02 5.39 13.43
CA LEU A 170 11.46 6.45 12.59
C LEU A 170 10.06 6.88 13.04
N LEU A 171 9.15 5.94 13.28
CA LEU A 171 7.78 6.27 13.69
C LEU A 171 7.72 6.91 15.07
N ASN A 172 8.60 6.53 16.00
CA ASN A 172 8.69 7.18 17.31
C ASN A 172 9.28 8.60 17.21
N GLU A 173 10.28 8.81 16.34
CA GLU A 173 10.84 10.14 16.08
C GLU A 173 9.76 11.08 15.51
N GLU A 174 9.06 10.64 14.47
CA GLU A 174 7.99 11.43 13.83
C GLU A 174 6.82 11.70 14.79
N PHE A 175 6.47 10.74 15.66
CA PHE A 175 5.41 10.93 16.65
C PHE A 175 5.78 11.95 17.74
N GLY A 176 7.07 12.11 18.00
CA GLY A 176 7.61 13.06 18.98
C GLY A 176 7.66 14.52 18.51
N LYS A 177 7.46 14.77 17.21
CA LYS A 177 7.34 16.12 16.62
C LYS A 177 5.98 16.75 16.94
#